data_AF-A0A3P7NRK3-F1
#
_entry.id   AF-A0A3P7NRK3-F1
#
_cell.length_a   1.000
_cell.length_b   1.000
_cell.length_c   1.000
_cell.angle_alpha   90.00
_cell.angle_beta   90.00
_cell.angle_gamma   90.00
#
_symmetry.space_group_name_H-M   'P 1'
#
loop_
_entity.id
_entity.type
_entity.pdbx_description
1 polymer ?
#
loop_
_entity_poly.entity_id
_entity_poly.type
_entity_poly.pdbx_seq_one_letter_code
_entity_poly.pdbx_strand_id
1 'polypeptide(L)'
;MMNTVVHLRKLCNHPFLFENVEDECREFWKCDVSGKDLYRVSGKFELLDRVLPKLKASGHRVLMFCQMTSLMTIMEDYLGFREYKYLRLDGSTKPDERGQLLELYNAPGSDYFIFMLSTRAGGLGLNLQTADTVIIFDSDWNPHQVKNTFRKKKYFKRY
;
A
#
# COMPACT_ATOMS: atom_id res chain seq x y z
N MET A 1 27.83 -3.16 4.82
CA MET A 1 27.26 -1.92 4.23
C MET A 1 25.90 -2.13 3.54
N MET A 2 25.69 -3.22 2.78
CA MET A 2 24.44 -3.44 2.02
C MET A 2 23.16 -3.57 2.90
N ASN A 3 23.30 -4.00 4.15
CA ASN A 3 22.19 -4.16 5.09
C ASN A 3 21.69 -2.84 5.70
N THR A 4 22.57 -1.85 5.89
CA THR A 4 22.23 -0.56 6.52
C THR A 4 21.21 0.23 5.68
N VAL A 5 21.37 0.23 4.36
CA VAL A 5 20.43 0.92 3.46
C VAL A 5 19.04 0.28 3.50
N VAL A 6 18.97 -1.05 3.61
CA VAL A 6 17.68 -1.76 3.75
C VAL A 6 17.00 -1.38 5.07
N HIS A 7 17.74 -1.30 6.17
CA HIS A 7 17.20 -0.86 7.46
C HIS A 7 16.73 0.60 7.43
N LEU A 8 17.51 1.51 6.84
CA LEU A 8 17.08 2.91 6.68
C LEU A 8 15.80 3.03 5.85
N ARG A 9 15.64 2.20 4.80
CA ARG A 9 14.40 2.16 4.02
C ARG A 9 13.21 1.67 4.84
N LYS A 10 13.40 0.64 5.65
CA LYS A 10 12.36 0.17 6.59
C LYS A 10 11.96 1.30 7.54
N LEU A 11 12.93 1.97 8.17
CA LEU A 11 12.69 3.05 9.11
C LEU A 11 11.92 4.22 8.48
N CYS A 12 12.29 4.64 7.27
CA CYS A 12 11.58 5.70 6.54
C CYS A 12 10.14 5.32 6.14
N ASN A 13 9.81 4.02 6.10
CA ASN A 13 8.47 3.53 5.77
C ASN A 13 7.63 3.37 7.04
N HIS A 14 8.09 2.57 7.99
CA HIS A 14 7.42 2.32 9.25
C HIS A 14 8.35 1.71 10.31
N PRO A 15 8.34 2.17 11.57
CA PRO A 15 9.12 1.57 12.65
C PRO A 15 8.79 0.08 12.91
N PHE A 16 7.53 -0.31 12.79
CA PHE A 16 7.11 -1.72 12.98
C PHE A 16 7.53 -2.69 11.86
N LEU A 17 8.34 -2.24 10.89
CA LEU A 17 9.05 -3.16 9.97
C LEU A 17 10.25 -3.86 10.63
N PHE A 18 10.56 -3.51 11.88
CA PHE A 18 11.54 -4.16 12.74
C PHE A 18 10.79 -5.01 13.77
N GLU A 19 11.14 -6.30 13.85
CA GLU A 19 10.37 -7.34 14.55
C GLU A 19 10.10 -7.04 16.03
N ASN A 20 11.02 -6.36 16.72
CA ASN A 20 10.90 -6.13 18.17
C ASN A 20 10.28 -4.77 18.53
N VAL A 21 10.22 -3.82 17.59
CA VAL A 21 9.85 -2.43 17.92
C VAL A 21 8.38 -2.34 18.31
N GLU A 22 7.52 -3.14 17.68
CA GLU A 22 6.10 -3.16 18.03
C GLU A 22 5.87 -3.73 19.44
N ASP A 23 6.53 -4.83 19.79
CA ASP A 23 6.45 -5.45 21.11
C ASP A 23 7.02 -4.55 22.22
N GLU A 24 8.17 -3.90 21.97
CA GLU A 24 8.75 -2.92 22.88
C GLU A 24 7.79 -1.73 23.11
N CYS A 25 7.11 -1.26 22.06
CA CYS A 25 6.09 -0.22 22.18
C CYS A 25 4.88 -0.69 22.99
N ARG A 26 4.40 -1.93 22.80
CA ARG A 26 3.31 -2.52 23.58
C ARG A 26 3.65 -2.59 25.06
N GLU A 27 4.87 -3.03 25.39
CA GLU A 27 5.36 -3.11 26.76
C GLU A 27 5.48 -1.71 27.39
N PHE A 28 6.04 -0.76 26.66
CA PHE A 28 6.26 0.60 27.15
C PHE A 28 4.96 1.39 27.33
N TRP A 29 4.03 1.31 26.38
CA TRP A 29 2.73 2.01 26.45
C TRP A 29 1.67 1.26 27.25
N LYS A 30 1.92 -0.02 27.58
CA LYS A 30 0.99 -0.90 28.30
C LYS A 30 -0.38 -1.00 27.60
N CYS A 31 -0.37 -0.98 26.28
CA CYS A 31 -1.57 -1.12 25.45
C CYS A 31 -1.24 -1.86 24.16
N ASP A 32 -2.26 -2.48 23.55
CA ASP A 32 -2.12 -3.00 22.20
C ASP A 32 -1.92 -1.83 21.22
N VAL A 33 -0.88 -1.96 20.39
CA VAL A 33 -0.59 -1.00 19.33
C VAL A 33 -1.69 -1.12 18.29
N SER A 34 -2.60 -0.15 18.27
CA SER A 34 -3.72 -0.15 17.34
C SER A 34 -4.13 1.26 16.94
N GLY A 35 -4.80 1.36 15.80
CA GLY A 35 -5.40 2.59 15.32
C GLY A 35 -4.47 3.79 15.24
N LYS A 36 -4.60 4.72 16.21
CA LYS A 36 -3.82 5.96 16.21
C LYS A 36 -2.34 5.71 16.42
N ASP A 37 -1.97 4.75 17.26
CA ASP A 37 -0.57 4.50 17.58
C ASP A 37 0.19 3.92 16.39
N LEU A 38 -0.52 3.21 15.51
CA LEU A 38 0.03 2.69 14.27
C LEU A 38 0.41 3.81 13.30
N TYR A 39 -0.50 4.73 12.96
CA TYR A 39 -0.15 5.74 11.95
C TYR A 39 0.69 6.90 12.49
N ARG A 40 0.63 7.20 13.80
CA ARG A 40 1.34 8.36 14.39
C ARG A 40 2.85 8.15 14.52
N VAL A 41 3.34 6.91 14.52
CA VAL A 41 4.78 6.63 14.54
C VAL A 41 5.46 6.75 13.18
N SER A 42 4.68 6.93 12.10
CA SER A 42 5.21 7.11 10.73
C SER A 42 4.62 8.35 10.06
N GLY A 43 5.47 9.33 9.75
CA GLY A 43 5.03 10.54 9.05
C GLY A 43 4.39 10.28 7.67
N LYS A 44 4.72 9.16 7.02
CA LYS A 44 4.04 8.75 5.78
C LYS A 44 2.61 8.30 6.03
N PHE A 45 2.39 7.49 7.07
CA PHE A 45 1.04 7.06 7.45
C PHE A 45 0.23 8.23 7.99
N GLU A 46 0.84 9.13 8.77
CA GLU A 46 0.19 10.36 9.22
C GLU A 46 -0.27 11.25 8.05
N LEU A 47 0.52 11.32 6.98
CA LEU A 47 0.12 12.02 5.75
C LEU A 47 -1.02 11.29 5.04
N LEU A 48 -0.94 9.96 4.89
CA LEU A 48 -2.02 9.16 4.32
C LEU A 48 -3.34 9.34 5.08
N ASP A 49 -3.27 9.42 6.40
CA ASP A 49 -4.40 9.63 7.29
C ASP A 49 -5.14 10.94 7.03
N ARG A 50 -4.43 11.96 6.55
CA ARG A 50 -5.02 13.25 6.15
C ARG A 50 -5.50 13.27 4.70
N VAL A 51 -4.90 12.47 3.82
CA VAL A 51 -5.16 12.48 2.38
C VAL A 51 -6.28 11.53 1.97
N LEU A 52 -6.27 10.30 2.47
CA LEU A 52 -7.24 9.27 2.09
C LEU A 52 -8.71 9.65 2.38
N PRO A 53 -9.05 10.29 3.53
CA PRO A 53 -10.43 10.74 3.76
C PRO A 53 -10.91 11.75 2.73
N LYS A 54 -10.02 12.65 2.28
CA LYS A 54 -10.36 13.65 1.25
C LYS A 54 -10.61 12.99 -0.10
N LEU A 55 -9.77 12.03 -0.48
CA LEU A 55 -9.93 11.24 -1.71
C LEU A 55 -11.22 10.41 -1.68
N LYS A 56 -11.55 9.79 -0.53
CA LYS A 56 -12.77 9.00 -0.38
C LYS A 56 -14.01 9.90 -0.46
N ALA A 57 -14.00 11.05 0.20
CA ALA A 57 -15.11 12.02 0.19
C ALA A 57 -15.38 12.58 -1.21
N SER A 58 -14.34 12.76 -2.04
CA SER A 58 -14.48 13.19 -3.43
C SER A 58 -14.72 12.05 -4.44
N GLY A 59 -14.92 10.81 -3.96
CA GLY A 59 -15.24 9.66 -4.81
C GLY A 59 -14.06 9.09 -5.61
N HIS A 60 -12.82 9.46 -5.28
CA HIS A 60 -11.65 8.91 -5.96
C HIS A 60 -11.41 7.44 -5.64
N ARG A 61 -10.74 6.74 -6.55
CA ARG A 61 -10.35 5.33 -6.39
C ARG A 61 -8.85 5.19 -6.57
N VAL A 62 -8.21 4.51 -5.63
CA VAL A 62 -6.75 4.57 -5.43
C VAL A 62 -6.07 3.26 -5.79
N LEU A 63 -5.04 3.33 -6.62
CA LEU A 63 -4.01 2.30 -6.71
C LEU A 63 -2.83 2.68 -5.81
N MET A 64 -2.48 1.80 -4.88
CA MET A 64 -1.38 2.04 -3.95
C MET A 64 -0.25 1.04 -4.21
N PHE A 65 0.91 1.54 -4.62
CA PHE A 65 2.08 0.73 -4.88
C PHE A 65 3.03 0.71 -3.69
N CYS A 66 3.38 -0.48 -3.23
CA CYS A 66 4.35 -0.73 -2.17
C CYS A 66 5.47 -1.65 -2.68
N GLN A 67 6.70 -1.48 -2.19
CA GLN A 67 7.82 -2.36 -2.54
C GLN A 67 7.89 -3.57 -1.62
N MET A 68 7.74 -3.36 -0.31
CA MET A 68 7.82 -4.40 0.72
C MET A 68 6.44 -4.97 1.03
N THR A 69 6.27 -6.30 0.98
CA THR A 69 5.01 -6.96 1.36
C THR A 69 4.72 -6.88 2.85
N SER A 70 5.76 -6.85 3.70
CA SER A 70 5.60 -6.62 5.15
C SER A 70 4.98 -5.26 5.46
N LEU A 71 5.31 -4.23 4.66
CA LEU A 71 4.68 -2.92 4.77
C LEU A 71 3.21 -2.94 4.32
N MET A 72 2.87 -3.79 3.35
CA MET A 72 1.47 -3.97 2.96
C MET A 72 0.65 -4.55 4.11
N THR A 73 1.20 -5.46 4.90
CA THR A 73 0.51 -5.98 6.10
C THR A 73 0.22 -4.88 7.12
N ILE A 74 1.19 -4.01 7.43
CA ILE A 74 0.94 -2.83 8.31
C ILE A 74 -0.11 -1.90 7.71
N MET A 75 -0.12 -1.74 6.37
CA MET A 75 -1.13 -0.96 5.67
C MET A 75 -2.53 -1.59 5.80
N GLU A 76 -2.65 -2.91 5.74
CA GLU A 76 -3.92 -3.62 5.95
C GLU A 76 -4.52 -3.33 7.32
N ASP A 77 -3.71 -3.37 8.39
CA ASP A 77 -4.16 -3.04 9.75
C ASP A 77 -4.67 -1.60 9.84
N TYR A 78 -3.95 -0.66 9.23
CA TYR A 78 -4.35 0.75 9.15
C TYR A 78 -5.66 0.95 8.36
N LEU A 79 -5.79 0.30 7.19
CA LEU A 79 -6.99 0.40 6.37
C LEU A 79 -8.20 -0.25 7.02
N GLY A 80 -7.99 -1.37 7.73
CA GLY A 80 -8.99 -2.03 8.56
C GLY A 80 -9.47 -1.12 9.70
N PHE A 81 -8.55 -0.48 10.42
CA PHE A 81 -8.89 0.50 11.46
C PHE A 81 -9.72 1.68 10.93
N ARG A 82 -9.40 2.17 9.73
CA ARG A 82 -10.17 3.24 9.05
C ARG A 82 -11.42 2.75 8.31
N GLU A 83 -11.72 1.45 8.37
CA GLU A 83 -12.85 0.80 7.71
C GLU A 83 -12.88 1.02 6.18
N TYR A 84 -11.71 1.13 5.56
CA TYR A 84 -11.61 1.22 4.11
C TYR A 84 -11.61 -0.18 3.48
N LYS A 85 -12.57 -0.46 2.60
CA LYS A 85 -12.53 -1.67 1.77
C LYS A 85 -11.37 -1.58 0.78
N TYR A 86 -10.53 -2.60 0.77
CA TYR A 86 -9.37 -2.69 -0.10
C TYR A 86 -9.19 -4.09 -0.71
N LEU A 87 -8.39 -4.17 -1.77
CA LEU A 87 -7.88 -5.43 -2.33
C LEU A 87 -6.35 -5.42 -2.29
N ARG A 88 -5.75 -6.61 -2.17
CA ARG A 88 -4.29 -6.80 -2.13
C ARG A 88 -3.87 -7.77 -3.22
N LEU A 89 -2.87 -7.38 -4.02
CA LEU A 89 -2.23 -8.24 -5.01
C LEU A 89 -0.71 -8.14 -4.87
N ASP A 90 -0.08 -9.27 -4.61
CA ASP A 90 1.37 -9.39 -4.52
C ASP A 90 1.88 -10.69 -5.14
N GLY A 91 3.16 -11.02 -4.92
CA GLY A 91 3.78 -12.20 -5.52
C GLY A 91 3.25 -13.54 -4.98
N SER A 92 2.57 -13.54 -3.83
CA SER A 92 1.96 -14.74 -3.24
C SER A 92 0.57 -15.05 -3.81
N THR A 93 -0.10 -14.05 -4.41
CA THR A 93 -1.42 -14.22 -5.04
C THR A 93 -1.33 -15.18 -6.22
N LYS A 94 -2.16 -16.23 -6.18
CA LYS A 94 -2.18 -17.25 -7.23
C LYS A 94 -2.67 -16.68 -8.57
N PRO A 95 -2.21 -17.21 -9.72
CA PRO A 95 -2.58 -16.65 -11.02
C PRO A 95 -4.09 -16.60 -11.30
N ASP A 96 -4.84 -17.60 -10.85
CA ASP A 96 -6.30 -17.73 -10.98
C ASP A 96 -7.08 -16.69 -10.16
N GLU A 97 -6.59 -16.34 -8.97
CA GLU A 97 -7.21 -15.32 -8.10
C GLU A 97 -7.04 -13.90 -8.64
N ARG A 98 -5.99 -13.66 -9.45
CA ARG A 98 -5.69 -12.31 -9.97
C ARG A 98 -6.83 -11.75 -10.82
N GLY A 99 -7.42 -12.58 -11.70
CA GLY A 99 -8.53 -12.16 -12.55
C GLY A 99 -9.73 -11.71 -11.72
N GLN A 100 -10.07 -12.49 -10.69
CA GLN A 100 -11.19 -12.18 -9.79
C GLN A 100 -10.97 -10.86 -9.03
N LEU A 101 -9.76 -10.60 -8.54
CA LEU A 101 -9.45 -9.32 -7.88
C LEU A 101 -9.60 -8.12 -8.82
N LEU A 102 -9.19 -8.27 -10.09
CA LEU A 102 -9.36 -7.24 -11.11
C LEU A 102 -10.84 -6.99 -11.41
N GLU A 103 -11.64 -8.05 -11.53
CA GLU A 103 -13.08 -7.97 -11.76
C GLU A 103 -13.80 -7.30 -10.58
N LEU A 104 -13.50 -7.71 -9.34
CA LEU A 104 -14.06 -7.10 -8.14
C LEU A 104 -13.75 -5.61 -8.05
N TYR A 105 -12.54 -5.20 -8.42
CA TYR A 105 -12.18 -3.78 -8.43
C TYR A 105 -12.90 -3.03 -9.57
N ASN A 106 -12.95 -3.58 -10.78
CA ASN A 106 -13.57 -2.89 -11.91
C ASN A 106 -15.09 -3.00 -11.97
N ALA A 107 -15.72 -3.81 -11.12
CA ALA A 107 -17.16 -3.98 -11.10
C ALA A 107 -17.90 -2.62 -10.97
N PRO A 108 -18.99 -2.42 -11.73
CA PRO A 108 -19.81 -1.23 -11.59
C PRO A 108 -20.29 -1.07 -10.14
N GLY A 109 -20.06 0.11 -9.56
CA GLY A 109 -20.44 0.36 -8.15
C GLY A 109 -19.58 -0.38 -7.12
N SER A 110 -18.40 -0.89 -7.49
CA SER A 110 -17.48 -1.54 -6.55
C SER A 110 -17.17 -0.65 -5.34
N ASP A 111 -17.41 -1.17 -4.14
CA ASP A 111 -17.14 -0.46 -2.89
C ASP A 111 -15.64 -0.39 -2.54
N TYR A 112 -14.80 -1.16 -3.24
CA TYR A 112 -13.37 -1.23 -2.99
C TYR A 112 -12.70 0.10 -3.36
N PHE A 113 -12.28 0.84 -2.34
CA PHE A 113 -11.67 2.15 -2.47
C PHE A 113 -10.21 2.06 -2.93
N ILE A 114 -9.46 1.12 -2.35
CA ILE A 114 -8.01 0.99 -2.54
C ILE A 114 -7.67 -0.38 -3.13
N PHE A 115 -6.82 -0.40 -4.16
CA PHE A 115 -6.15 -1.61 -4.61
C PHE A 115 -4.65 -1.48 -4.30
N MET A 116 -4.18 -2.24 -3.31
CA MET A 116 -2.78 -2.35 -2.95
C MET A 116 -2.05 -3.35 -3.83
N LEU A 117 -0.93 -2.92 -4.40
CA LEU A 117 -0.15 -3.66 -5.37
C LEU A 117 1.31 -3.68 -4.93
N SER A 118 1.91 -4.87 -4.83
CA SER A 118 3.36 -4.90 -4.76
C SER A 118 3.94 -4.44 -6.12
N THR A 119 5.00 -3.64 -6.07
CA THR A 119 5.66 -3.13 -7.29
C THR A 119 6.17 -4.26 -8.18
N ARG A 120 6.44 -5.45 -7.63
CA ARG A 120 6.80 -6.65 -8.40
C ARG A 120 5.59 -7.29 -9.09
N ALA A 121 4.46 -7.38 -8.42
CA ALA A 121 3.28 -8.04 -8.99
C ALA A 121 2.51 -7.16 -10.00
N GLY A 122 2.60 -5.83 -9.91
CA GLY A 122 1.96 -4.92 -10.86
C GLY A 122 2.56 -4.91 -12.29
N GLY A 123 3.57 -5.74 -12.59
CA GLY A 123 4.26 -5.77 -13.89
C GLY A 123 3.60 -6.62 -14.97
N LEU A 124 2.46 -7.23 -14.66
CA LEU A 124 1.87 -8.32 -15.45
C LEU A 124 0.75 -7.92 -16.41
N GLY A 125 0.59 -6.63 -16.72
CA GLY A 125 -0.47 -6.16 -17.62
C GLY A 125 -1.86 -6.11 -16.96
N LEU A 126 -1.93 -5.52 -15.76
CA LEU A 126 -3.19 -5.35 -15.04
C LEU A 126 -4.03 -4.24 -15.70
N ASN A 127 -5.30 -4.53 -16.02
CA ASN A 127 -6.26 -3.55 -16.55
C ASN A 127 -7.11 -2.97 -15.39
N LEU A 128 -6.66 -1.87 -14.77
CA LEU A 128 -7.35 -1.22 -13.65
C LEU A 128 -7.84 0.19 -14.04
N GLN A 129 -8.73 0.25 -15.04
CA GLN A 129 -9.23 1.51 -15.62
C GLN A 129 -10.12 2.32 -14.68
N THR A 130 -10.70 1.66 -13.68
CA THR A 130 -11.63 2.31 -12.75
C THR A 130 -10.95 3.13 -11.65
N ALA A 131 -9.61 3.07 -11.54
CA ALA A 131 -8.85 3.94 -10.65
C ALA A 131 -8.43 5.25 -11.33
N ASP A 132 -8.60 6.37 -10.63
CA ASP A 132 -8.20 7.69 -11.11
C ASP A 132 -6.92 8.22 -10.43
N THR A 133 -6.60 7.67 -9.27
CA THR A 133 -5.54 8.13 -8.37
C THR A 133 -4.50 7.05 -8.15
N VAL A 134 -3.23 7.42 -8.21
CA VAL A 134 -2.10 6.51 -7.98
C VAL A 134 -1.20 7.07 -6.90
N ILE A 135 -1.00 6.29 -5.84
CA ILE A 135 -0.07 6.58 -4.75
C ILE A 135 1.10 5.60 -4.87
N ILE A 136 2.32 6.12 -4.93
CA ILE A 136 3.55 5.32 -4.80
C ILE A 136 4.05 5.55 -3.39
N PHE A 137 3.82 4.59 -2.49
CA PHE A 137 4.14 4.75 -1.08
C PHE A 137 5.64 4.71 -0.82
N ASP A 138 6.33 3.79 -1.50
CA ASP A 138 7.77 3.71 -1.53
C ASP A 138 8.28 3.33 -2.92
N SER A 139 9.28 4.08 -3.38
CA SER A 139 9.92 3.86 -4.67
C SER A 139 11.16 3.00 -4.52
N ASP A 140 11.42 2.17 -5.51
CA ASP A 140 12.73 1.52 -5.65
C ASP A 140 13.81 2.59 -5.88
N TRP A 141 15.04 2.35 -5.43
CA TRP A 141 16.16 3.23 -5.71
C TRP A 141 16.68 3.02 -7.14
N ASN A 142 16.41 1.85 -7.74
CA ASN A 142 16.76 1.55 -9.11
C ASN A 142 15.90 2.38 -10.09
N PRO A 143 16.49 3.33 -10.85
CA PRO A 143 15.74 4.22 -11.73
C PRO A 143 14.92 3.46 -12.81
N HIS A 144 15.36 2.27 -13.22
CA HIS A 144 14.60 1.42 -14.15
C HIS A 144 13.32 0.89 -13.50
N GLN A 145 13.37 0.50 -12.22
CA GLN A 145 12.19 0.03 -11.50
C GLN A 145 11.22 1.18 -11.19
N VAL A 146 11.72 2.37 -10.88
CA VAL A 146 10.90 3.58 -10.75
C VAL A 146 10.20 3.90 -12.07
N LYS A 147 10.94 3.92 -13.18
CA LYS A 147 10.39 4.10 -14.53
C LYS A 147 9.34 3.03 -14.86
N ASN A 148 9.52 1.79 -14.39
CA ASN A 148 8.52 0.73 -14.56
C ASN A 148 7.24 1.04 -13.78
N THR A 149 7.33 1.52 -12.53
CA THR A 149 6.15 1.95 -11.75
C THR A 149 5.41 3.11 -12.43
N PHE A 150 6.12 4.10 -12.98
CA PHE A 150 5.52 5.18 -13.75
C PHE A 150 4.96 4.72 -15.12
N ARG A 151 5.61 3.75 -15.79
CA ARG A 151 5.06 3.14 -17.00
C ARG A 151 3.76 2.41 -16.71
N LYS A 152 3.68 1.66 -15.60
CA LYS A 152 2.44 1.03 -15.12
C LYS A 152 1.34 2.09 -14.99
N LYS A 153 1.62 3.25 -14.38
CA LYS A 153 0.70 4.41 -14.35
C LYS A 153 0.19 4.84 -15.74
N LYS A 154 1.04 4.83 -16.78
CA LYS A 154 0.63 5.16 -18.16
C LYS A 154 -0.25 4.08 -18.82
N TYR A 155 -0.09 2.80 -18.46
CA TYR A 155 -0.99 1.74 -18.94
C TYR A 155 -2.37 1.81 -18.29
N PHE A 156 -2.48 2.31 -17.06
CA PHE A 156 -3.77 2.46 -16.36
C PHE A 156 -4.67 3.59 -16.91
N LYS A 157 -4.13 4.57 -17.64
CA LYS A 157 -4.88 5.70 -18.21
C LYS A 157 -4.97 5.71 -19.74
N ARG A 158 -4.51 4.65 -20.41
CA ARG A 158 -4.61 4.54 -21.88
C ARG A 158 -5.81 3.64 -22.21
N TYR A 159 -6.96 4.27 -22.40
CA TYR A 159 -7.93 4.16 -23.50
C TYR A 159 -9.15 4.97 -23.07
#